data_AF-A0A6A3S036-F1
#
_entry.id   AF-A0A6A3S036-F1
#
_cell.length_a   1.000
_cell.length_b   1.000
_cell.length_c   1.000
_cell.angle_alpha   90.00
_cell.angle_beta   90.00
_cell.angle_gamma   90.00
#
_symmetry.space_group_name_H-M   'P 1'
#
loop_
_entity.id
_entity.type
_entity.pdbx_description
1 polymer ?
#
loop_
_entity_poly.entity_id
_entity_poly.type
_entity_poly.pdbx_seq_one_letter_code
_entity_poly.pdbx_strand_id
1 'polypeptide(L)'
;MDLSHLIAAAMVVAHASAMSSSTIKGDLNGWYACSDYTFSDEGSSSQDAECAVYNAPLCYPSICETPKSANPKVVQAIRLQR
;
A
#
# COMPACT_ATOMS: atom_id res chain seq x y z
N MET A 1 -16.18 46.93 -32.69
CA MET A 1 -15.96 45.91 -31.64
C MET A 1 -16.11 44.58 -32.34
N ASP A 2 -15.02 43.81 -32.30
CA ASP A 2 -14.68 42.75 -33.25
C ASP A 2 -15.61 41.52 -33.12
N LEU A 3 -16.09 41.00 -34.26
CA LEU A 3 -17.02 39.86 -34.38
C LEU A 3 -16.33 38.50 -34.13
N SER A 4 -15.06 38.50 -33.74
CA SER A 4 -14.20 37.31 -33.85
C SER A 4 -13.99 36.55 -32.53
N HIS A 5 -14.97 36.45 -31.64
CA HIS A 5 -14.75 35.73 -30.37
C HIS A 5 -15.95 34.92 -29.86
N LEU A 6 -16.53 34.06 -30.68
CA LEU A 6 -17.42 33.00 -30.16
C LEU A 6 -17.29 31.70 -30.97
N ILE A 7 -16.15 31.02 -30.86
CA ILE A 7 -16.10 29.58 -31.13
C ILE A 7 -15.77 28.90 -29.82
N ALA A 8 -16.84 28.53 -29.11
CA ALA A 8 -16.79 27.58 -28.02
C ALA A 8 -16.48 26.20 -28.60
N ALA A 9 -15.35 25.61 -28.21
CA ALA A 9 -15.09 24.19 -28.41
C ALA A 9 -14.57 23.62 -27.09
N ALA A 10 -15.51 23.10 -26.30
CA ALA A 10 -15.22 22.29 -25.13
C ALA A 10 -14.67 20.94 -25.59
N MET A 11 -13.44 20.62 -25.18
CA MET A 11 -12.99 19.23 -25.12
C MET A 11 -12.22 19.03 -23.82
N VAL A 12 -12.96 18.73 -22.76
CA VAL A 12 -12.40 18.08 -21.57
C VAL A 12 -12.46 16.58 -21.85
N VAL A 13 -11.36 16.01 -22.33
CA VAL A 13 -11.22 14.55 -22.34
C VAL A 13 -11.02 14.16 -20.87
N ALA A 14 -12.04 13.62 -20.24
CA ALA A 14 -11.87 12.95 -18.95
C ALA A 14 -11.19 11.61 -19.20
N HIS A 15 -9.88 11.54 -19.05
CA HIS A 15 -9.17 10.27 -18.97
C HIS A 15 -9.43 9.72 -17.56
N ALA A 16 -10.54 8.99 -17.42
CA ALA A 16 -10.73 8.09 -16.29
C ALA A 16 -9.78 6.90 -16.49
N SER A 17 -8.53 7.06 -16.07
CA SER A 17 -7.71 5.89 -15.76
C SER A 17 -8.43 5.17 -14.62
N ALA A 18 -9.08 4.05 -14.95
CA ALA A 18 -9.43 3.05 -13.96
C ALA A 18 -8.09 2.58 -13.38
N MET A 19 -7.62 3.27 -12.34
CA MET A 19 -6.60 2.75 -11.46
C MET A 19 -7.28 1.55 -10.82
N SER A 20 -7.03 0.36 -11.37
CA SER A 20 -7.23 -0.89 -10.65
C SER A 20 -6.46 -0.69 -9.36
N SER A 21 -7.17 -0.33 -8.29
CA SER A 21 -6.69 -0.55 -6.95
C SER A 21 -6.67 -2.06 -6.81
N SER A 22 -5.66 -2.67 -7.41
CA SER A 22 -4.98 -3.80 -6.84
C SER A 22 -4.51 -3.28 -5.49
N THR A 23 -5.44 -3.20 -4.54
CA THR A 23 -5.11 -3.39 -3.15
C THR A 23 -4.52 -4.78 -3.16
N ILE A 24 -3.22 -4.85 -3.41
CA ILE A 24 -2.38 -5.88 -2.82
C ILE A 24 -2.51 -5.54 -1.34
N LYS A 25 -3.66 -5.94 -0.79
CA LYS A 25 -3.91 -6.09 0.60
C LYS A 25 -2.98 -7.23 0.91
N GLY A 26 -1.70 -6.86 1.09
CA GLY A 26 -0.66 -7.77 1.46
C GLY A 26 -1.21 -8.62 2.58
N ASP A 27 -0.95 -9.92 2.53
CA ASP A 27 -1.50 -10.86 3.52
C ASP A 27 -0.91 -10.53 4.88
N LEU A 28 -1.51 -9.53 5.51
CA LEU A 28 -1.35 -9.09 6.87
C LEU A 28 -2.30 -9.97 7.67
N ASN A 29 -1.77 -10.64 8.68
CA ASN A 29 -2.57 -11.46 9.60
C ASN A 29 -3.52 -10.63 10.50
N GLY A 30 -3.60 -9.32 10.29
CA GLY A 30 -4.30 -8.36 11.14
C GLY A 30 -3.33 -7.67 12.10
N TRP A 31 -3.75 -6.52 12.60
CA TRP A 31 -3.00 -5.77 13.61
C TRP A 31 -3.24 -6.36 15.00
N TYR A 32 -2.16 -6.59 15.75
CA TYR A 32 -2.16 -7.12 17.11
C TYR A 32 -1.18 -6.33 17.98
N ALA A 33 -1.33 -6.37 19.31
CA ALA A 33 -0.40 -5.70 20.20
C ALA A 33 1.03 -6.23 20.01
N CYS A 34 2.00 -5.33 19.84
CA CYS A 34 3.40 -5.73 19.69
C CYS A 34 3.90 -6.46 20.95
N SER A 35 4.83 -7.41 20.77
CA SER A 35 5.56 -7.99 21.90
C SER A 35 6.47 -6.92 22.52
N ASP A 36 6.62 -6.95 23.83
CA ASP A 36 7.43 -6.00 24.62
C ASP A 36 8.89 -5.92 24.13
N TYR A 37 9.40 -6.97 23.49
CA TYR A 37 10.78 -7.06 22.99
C TYR A 37 10.94 -6.71 21.50
N THR A 38 9.88 -6.21 20.84
CA THR A 38 9.93 -5.85 19.41
C THR A 38 10.83 -4.63 19.16
N PHE A 39 10.92 -3.75 20.14
CA PHE A 39 11.74 -2.56 20.09
C PHE A 39 13.05 -2.84 20.83
N SER A 40 14.19 -2.72 20.14
CA SER A 40 15.48 -2.68 20.82
C SER A 40 15.50 -1.42 21.70
N ASP A 41 15.67 -1.61 23.01
CA ASP A 41 15.65 -0.57 24.05
C ASP A 41 16.38 0.72 23.65
N GLU A 42 15.61 1.73 23.25
CA GLU A 42 15.84 3.17 23.48
C GLU A 42 14.73 4.00 22.81
N GLY A 43 13.58 4.13 23.50
CA GLY A 43 12.68 5.27 23.28
C GLY A 43 11.42 5.06 22.43
N SER A 44 10.95 3.83 22.22
CA SER A 44 9.58 3.62 21.73
C SER A 44 8.71 3.13 22.88
N SER A 45 7.76 3.96 23.33
CA SER A 45 6.69 3.54 24.21
C SER A 45 5.85 2.49 23.47
N SER A 46 6.16 1.22 23.69
CA SER A 46 5.50 0.03 23.13
C SER A 46 3.97 0.02 23.31
N GLN A 47 3.46 0.93 24.15
CA GLN A 47 2.06 1.04 24.54
C GLN A 47 1.15 1.53 23.40
N ASP A 48 1.68 2.23 22.40
CA ASP A 48 0.89 2.77 21.27
C ASP A 48 1.36 2.22 19.91
N ALA A 49 1.73 0.93 19.86
CA ALA A 49 2.14 0.28 18.62
C ALA A 49 1.35 -1.00 18.35
N GLU A 50 0.93 -1.15 17.09
CA GLU A 50 0.34 -2.37 16.56
C GLU A 50 1.35 -3.06 15.64
N CYS A 51 1.40 -4.38 15.71
CA CYS A 51 2.24 -5.24 14.91
C CYS A 51 1.38 -6.11 13.99
N ALA A 52 1.91 -6.47 12.83
CA ALA A 52 1.28 -7.42 11.92
C ALA A 52 2.36 -8.24 11.20
N VAL A 53 2.09 -9.51 10.94
CA VAL A 53 2.92 -10.35 10.08
C VAL A 53 2.50 -10.10 8.65
N TYR A 54 3.45 -9.69 7.81
CA TYR A 54 3.26 -9.49 6.38
C TYR A 54 4.04 -10.55 5.60
N ASN A 55 3.30 -11.29 4.76
CA ASN A 55 3.90 -12.18 3.78
C ASN A 55 4.19 -11.37 2.50
N ALA A 56 5.43 -10.91 2.35
CA ALA A 56 5.83 -10.18 1.17
C ALA A 56 5.83 -11.13 -0.04
N PRO A 57 5.07 -10.81 -1.11
CA PRO A 57 5.06 -11.62 -2.31
C PRO A 57 6.44 -11.52 -2.99
N LEU A 58 6.92 -12.65 -3.51
CA LEU A 58 8.20 -12.70 -4.23
C LEU A 58 8.10 -12.01 -5.60
N CYS A 59 6.91 -12.03 -6.19
CA CYS A 59 6.58 -11.34 -7.42
C CYS A 59 5.28 -10.58 -7.25
N TYR A 60 5.26 -9.34 -7.75
CA TYR A 60 4.00 -8.63 -7.92
C TYR A 60 3.28 -9.14 -9.19
N PRO A 61 1.96 -9.37 -9.12
CA PRO A 61 1.16 -9.66 -10.31
C PRO A 61 1.41 -8.61 -11.38
N SER A 62 1.43 -9.02 -12.66
CA SER A 62 1.84 -8.24 -13.85
C SER A 62 3.35 -8.05 -14.10
N ILE A 63 4.22 -8.35 -13.12
CA ILE A 63 5.68 -8.29 -13.31
C ILE A 63 6.26 -9.71 -13.50
N CYS A 64 5.89 -10.65 -12.62
CA CYS A 64 6.31 -12.04 -12.74
C CYS A 64 5.32 -12.99 -12.04
N GLU A 65 5.43 -14.28 -12.38
CA GLU A 65 4.72 -15.35 -11.68
C GLU A 65 5.59 -15.91 -10.56
N THR A 66 5.03 -16.05 -9.35
CA THR A 66 5.75 -16.68 -8.24
C THR A 66 5.78 -18.20 -8.44
N PRO A 67 6.96 -18.85 -8.44
CA PRO A 67 7.05 -20.30 -8.54
C PRO A 67 6.34 -20.99 -7.37
N LYS A 68 5.66 -22.12 -7.62
CA LYS A 68 4.95 -22.89 -6.57
C LYS A 68 5.85 -23.38 -5.44
N SER A 69 7.15 -23.54 -5.69
CA SER A 69 8.14 -24.00 -4.71
C SER A 69 8.78 -22.87 -3.90
N ALA A 70 8.46 -21.62 -4.18
CA ALA A 70 9.12 -20.48 -3.59
C ALA A 70 8.40 -20.02 -2.31
N ASN A 71 9.15 -19.83 -1.23
CA ASN A 71 8.60 -19.40 0.06
C ASN A 71 8.59 -17.87 0.15
N PRO A 72 7.45 -17.24 0.48
CA PRO A 72 7.38 -15.79 0.65
C PRO A 72 8.23 -15.33 1.83
N LYS A 73 8.72 -14.08 1.77
CA LYS A 73 9.46 -13.50 2.88
C LYS A 73 8.48 -13.00 3.93
N VAL A 74 8.55 -13.59 5.12
CA VAL A 74 7.74 -13.18 6.27
C VAL A 74 8.46 -12.04 6.99
N VAL A 75 7.79 -10.89 7.16
CA VAL A 75 8.32 -9.72 7.88
C VAL A 75 7.31 -9.21 8.90
N GLN A 76 7.78 -8.58 9.97
CA GLN A 76 6.93 -7.91 10.95
C GLN A 76 6.77 -6.44 10.58
N ALA A 77 5.53 -6.02 10.32
CA ALA A 77 5.15 -4.63 10.13
C ALA A 77 4.81 -4.01 11.50
N ILE A 78 5.17 -2.74 11.68
CA ILE A 78 4.90 -1.97 12.89
C ILE A 78 4.13 -0.70 12.49
N ARG A 79 3.03 -0.42 13.18
CA ARG A 79 2.21 0.76 13.00
C ARG A 79 2.09 1.51 14.33
N LEU A 80 2.55 2.76 14.34
CA LEU A 80 2.40 3.66 15.49
C LEU A 80 0.99 4.27 15.49
N GLN A 81 0.29 4.18 16.63
CA GLN A 81 -0.98 4.87 16.89
C GLN A 81 -0.66 6.29 17.38
N ARG A 82 -0.44 7.22 16.45
CA ARG A 82 -0.22 8.63 16.78
C ARG A 82 -1.53 9.41 16.90
#